data_AF-A0A929NNI1-F1
#
_entry.id   AF-A0A929NNI1-F1
#
_cell.length_a   1.000
_cell.length_b   1.000
_cell.length_c   1.000
_cell.angle_alpha   90.00
_cell.angle_beta   90.00
_cell.angle_gamma   90.00
#
_symmetry.space_group_name_H-M   'P 1'
#
loop_
_entity.id
_entity.type
_entity.pdbx_description
1 polymer ?
#
loop_
_entity_poly.entity_id
_entity_poly.type
_entity_poly.pdbx_seq_one_letter_code
_entity_poly.pdbx_strand_id
1 'polypeptide(L)' 'MSRRIAPLNALRAFEAAARHLSFTRAAEELHVTPAASSDQIKALEDYCGAPLF' A
#
# COMPACT_ATOMS: atom_id res chain seq x y z
N MET A 1 -1.26 24.58 6.32
CA MET A 1 -1.78 23.20 6.39
C MET A 1 -1.12 22.39 5.29
N SER A 2 0.07 21.85 5.54
CA SER A 2 0.76 20.98 4.59
C SER A 2 -0.07 19.72 4.46
N ARG A 3 -0.82 19.61 3.36
CA ARG A 3 -1.62 18.41 3.02
C ARG A 3 -0.60 17.28 2.87
N ARG A 4 -0.33 16.54 3.95
CA ARG A 4 0.49 15.34 3.90
C ARG A 4 -0.29 14.38 3.03
N ILE A 5 0.00 14.33 1.74
CA ILE A 5 -0.69 13.43 0.83
C ILE A 5 -0.13 12.05 1.14
N ALA A 6 -0.99 11.08 1.44
CA ALA A 6 -0.54 9.69 1.56
C ALA A 6 0.26 9.35 0.29
N PRO A 7 1.40 8.64 0.42
CA PRO A 7 2.19 8.29 -0.74
C PRO A 7 1.30 7.58 -1.76
N LEU A 8 1.23 8.08 -3.00
CA LEU A 8 0.33 7.55 -4.03
C LEU A 8 0.53 6.04 -4.24
N ASN A 9 1.78 5.57 -4.11
CA ASN A 9 2.12 4.17 -4.20
C ASN A 9 1.50 3.34 -3.06
N ALA A 10 1.47 3.89 -1.85
CA ALA A 10 0.86 3.27 -0.67
C ALA A 10 -0.64 3.04 -0.86
N LEU A 11 -1.35 4.04 -1.40
CA LEU A 11 -2.77 3.92 -1.76
C LEU A 11 -3.01 2.89 -2.87
N ARG A 12 -2.16 2.87 -3.90
CA ARG A 12 -2.26 1.89 -5.01
C ARG A 12 -1.97 0.47 -4.54
N ALA A 13 -0.96 0.28 -3.69
CA ALA A 13 -0.64 -1.02 -3.08
C ALA A 13 -1.78 -1.52 -2.21
N PHE A 14 -2.37 -0.64 -1.39
CA PHE A 14 -3.53 -0.97 -0.58
C PHE A 14 -4.74 -1.37 -1.44
N GLU A 15 -5.09 -0.57 -2.46
CA GLU A 15 -6.21 -0.87 -3.37
C GLU A 15 -6.01 -2.20 -4.10
N ALA A 16 -4.82 -2.42 -4.67
CA ALA A 16 -4.51 -3.65 -5.40
C ALA A 16 -4.50 -4.88 -4.46
N ALA A 17 -3.96 -4.74 -3.25
CA ALA A 17 -3.97 -5.80 -2.24
C ALA A 17 -5.40 -6.11 -1.77
N ALA A 18 -6.25 -5.11 -1.57
CA ALA A 18 -7.66 -5.28 -1.23
C ALA A 18 -8.45 -5.93 -2.38
N ARG A 19 -8.15 -5.58 -3.64
CA ARG A 19 -8.79 -6.15 -4.84
C ARG A 19 -8.42 -7.63 -5.04
N HIS A 20 -7.15 -7.97 -4.89
CA HIS A 20 -6.64 -9.32 -5.13
C HIS A 20 -6.64 -10.23 -3.90
N LEU A 21 -6.88 -9.68 -2.71
CA LEU A 21 -6.71 -10.33 -1.41
C LEU A 21 -5.33 -11.00 -1.26
N SER A 22 -4.32 -10.44 -1.93
CA SER A 22 -2.97 -11.01 -2.02
C SER A 22 -1.93 -9.94 -2.30
N PHE A 23 -0.95 -9.83 -1.38
CA PHE A 23 0.20 -8.93 -1.53
C PHE A 23 1.08 -9.28 -2.73
N THR A 24 1.20 -10.57 -3.07
CA THR A 24 1.98 -11.01 -4.23
C THR A 24 1.35 -10.55 -5.53
N ARG A 25 0.04 -10.76 -5.71
CA ARG A 25 -0.68 -10.32 -6.92
C ARG A 25 -0.74 -8.82 -7.04
N ALA A 26 -0.89 -8.10 -5.92
CA ALA A 26 -0.81 -6.65 -5.90
C ALA A 26 0.58 -6.14 -6.34
N ALA A 27 1.65 -6.80 -5.87
CA ALA A 27 3.00 -6.47 -6.27
C ALA A 27 3.25 -6.75 -7.76
N GLU A 28 2.71 -7.85 -8.29
CA GLU A 28 2.76 -8.17 -9.72
C GLU A 28 2.03 -7.12 -10.57
N GLU A 29 0.81 -6.70 -10.18
CA GLU A 29 0.05 -5.66 -10.89
C GLU A 29 0.76 -4.29 -10.88
N LEU A 30 1.44 -3.96 -9.78
CA LEU A 30 2.15 -2.70 -9.62
C LEU A 30 3.60 -2.75 -10.12
N HIS A 31 4.06 -3.88 -10.66
CA HIS A 31 5.43 -4.10 -11.10
C HIS A 31 6.49 -3.81 -10.01
N VAL A 32 6.17 -4.15 -8.76
CA VAL A 32 7.06 -4.00 -7.60
C VAL A 32 7.37 -5.35 -6.98
N THR A 33 8.35 -5.40 -6.08
CA THR A 33 8.60 -6.61 -5.30
C THR A 33 7.52 -6.79 -4.22
N PRO A 34 7.19 -8.03 -3.82
CA PRO A 34 6.27 -8.27 -2.72
C PRO A 34 6.66 -7.54 -1.42
N ALA A 35 7.98 -7.45 -1.16
CA ALA A 35 8.52 -6.68 -0.05
C ALA A 35 8.18 -5.18 -0.13
N ALA A 36 8.30 -4.58 -1.32
CA ALA A 36 7.95 -3.18 -1.54
C ALA A 36 6.44 -2.92 -1.43
N SER A 37 5.59 -3.86 -1.88
CA SER A 37 4.13 -3.76 -1.70
C SER A 37 3.75 -3.78 -0.21
N SER A 38 4.38 -4.64 0.58
CA SER A 38 4.15 -4.69 2.04
C SER A 38 4.66 -3.44 2.74
N ASP A 39 5.81 -2.90 2.35
CA ASP A 39 6.37 -1.67 2.93
C ASP A 39 5.49 -0.45 2.64
N GLN A 40 4.97 -0.36 1.40
CA GLN A 40 4.03 0.69 1.00
C GLN A 40 2.73 0.65 1.80
N ILE A 41 2.19 -0.54 2.08
CA ILE A 41 0.98 -0.69 2.90
C ILE A 41 1.27 -0.33 4.36
N LYS A 42 2.40 -0.78 4.92
CA LYS A 42 2.83 -0.38 6.26
C LYS A 42 3.00 1.14 6.40
N ALA A 43 3.56 1.79 5.39
CA ALA A 43 3.67 3.25 5.37
C ALA A 43 2.29 3.92 5.33
N LEU A 44 1.28 3.28 4.70
CA LEU A 44 -0.10 3.76 4.74
C LEU A 44 -0.72 3.60 6.13
N GLU A 45 -0.49 2.47 6.78
CA GLU A 45 -0.97 2.20 8.15
C GLU A 45 -0.36 3.18 9.15
N ASP A 46 0.94 3.46 9.06
CA ASP A 46 1.63 4.47 9.87
C ASP A 46 1.05 5.86 9.63
N TYR A 47 0.81 6.21 8.36
CA TYR A 47 0.20 7.47 7.99
C TYR A 47 -1.24 7.62 8.53
N CYS A 48 -2.03 6.55 8.47
CA CYS A 48 -3.40 6.52 8.98
C CYS A 48 -3.47 6.39 10.51
N GLY A 49 -2.39 5.92 11.15
CA GLY A 49 -2.37 5.60 12.58
C GLY A 49 -3.27 4.42 12.94
N ALA A 50 -3.58 3.55 11.99
CA ALA A 50 -4.49 2.42 12.16
C ALA A 50 -4.08 1.24 11.28
N PRO A 51 -4.27 0.00 11.76
CA PRO A 51 -4.08 -1.18 10.93
C PRO A 51 -5.13 -1.22 9.82
N LEU A 52 -4.69 -1.49 8.59
CA LEU A 52 -5.53 -1.58 7.40
C LEU A 52 -5.74 -3.03 6.93
N PHE A 53 -4.89 -3.95 7.39
CA PHE A 53 -4.99 -5.40 7.20
C PHE A 53 -4.81 -6.16 8.52
#